data_AF-G8ZRY3-F1
#
_entry.id   AF-G8ZRY3-F1
#
_cell.length_a   1.000
_cell.length_b   1.000
_cell.length_c   1.000
_cell.angle_alpha   90.00
_cell.angle_beta   90.00
_cell.angle_gamma   90.00
#
_symmetry.space_group_name_H-M   'P 1'
#
loop_
_entity.id
_entity.type
_entity.pdbx_description
1 polymer ?
#
loop_
_entity_poly.entity_id
_entity_poly.type
_entity_poly.pdbx_seq_one_letter_code
_entity_poly.pdbx_strand_id
1 'polypeptide(L)'
;MKGSINGSHRGSKHALSVLTLIIIISLIAYRFFLPLESELQVARAPWSFEDEDRNVTIVDFFKPFDSAHPTSLPLKDYYRKINLKPVAPYSINRANFSEWVDVQCESSFERLLQNVADSELNGDHLVSEGVVEGVVIASPSKSAPDYFYQWVRDAAITMHTVVNNLFPVTVAPYDAGAGAVNVTLARTVLKYVNNSYVLQRSDNPSGQGVDGQDGNPLRGLGEPKWLVDNKPFTQNWGRPQNDGPPLRSLTIFTLLHELALNGVALEDIIEKCGFGADLIFRNDTELFEQIIYWDLRFIMFNWKEDSFDLWEEVNGKHFFTSLVQFTSIKMAISFLEKSENEWTRFDKQVLLQDLRKCLNDMAQFLTFDSGFINPNKNYIVETPSVLNQRCGLDIAVIIGSLLTHAENFDVGVPFGVTDTGVLNTLYSLVKSMGVIYPINHQRAPLNIGVALGRYPEDIYDGVGTSEGNPWFLATSAAPELLYRLILENYKLQRDLVIPLNRWESEFWTLVFDGFQHYTDQEYQLVIPWGSPAFGQTMTAVFDLGESFLDKMREHVSDAGEMSEQFNKYTGYLQGAHDLTWSYGALWSTCHARKQVLPLVSA
;
A
#
# COMPACT_ATOMS: atom_id res chain seq x y z
N MET A 1 1.83 -66.17 -58.51
CA MET A 1 1.70 -65.89 -57.06
C MET A 1 2.14 -64.44 -56.86
N LYS A 2 1.21 -63.48 -56.70
CA LYS A 2 0.84 -62.81 -55.42
C LYS A 2 2.08 -62.35 -54.62
N GLY A 3 2.27 -61.09 -54.23
CA GLY A 3 1.42 -59.90 -54.26
C GLY A 3 2.16 -58.65 -53.73
N SER A 4 1.48 -57.51 -53.88
CA SER A 4 1.75 -56.13 -53.43
C SER A 4 1.90 -55.99 -51.90
N ILE A 5 2.58 -54.93 -51.42
CA ILE A 5 2.04 -53.90 -50.49
C ILE A 5 2.99 -52.68 -50.44
N ASN A 6 2.46 -51.52 -50.84
CA ASN A 6 2.91 -50.18 -50.49
C ASN A 6 2.07 -49.68 -49.30
N GLY A 7 2.68 -49.05 -48.29
CA GLY A 7 2.00 -48.31 -47.22
C GLY A 7 2.99 -47.38 -46.51
N SER A 8 2.87 -46.05 -46.64
CA SER A 8 2.00 -45.18 -45.83
C SER A 8 2.74 -44.55 -44.63
N HIS A 9 3.54 -43.51 -44.90
CA HIS A 9 4.08 -42.57 -43.90
C HIS A 9 3.56 -41.14 -44.19
N ARG A 10 2.26 -40.93 -43.97
CA ARG A 10 1.61 -39.61 -43.94
C ARG A 10 0.46 -39.66 -42.93
N GLY A 11 0.76 -39.41 -41.66
CA GLY A 11 -0.26 -39.39 -40.60
C GLY A 11 0.12 -38.59 -39.35
N SER A 12 1.40 -38.45 -39.05
CA SER A 12 1.84 -37.82 -37.78
C SER A 12 1.93 -36.28 -37.82
N LYS A 13 2.19 -35.65 -38.98
CA LYS A 13 2.39 -34.19 -39.04
C LYS A 13 1.11 -33.34 -39.09
N HIS A 14 -0.02 -33.90 -39.55
CA HIS A 14 -1.30 -33.18 -39.57
C HIS A 14 -2.08 -33.27 -38.25
N ALA A 15 -1.93 -34.36 -37.48
CA ALA A 15 -2.56 -34.46 -36.16
C ALA A 15 -1.97 -33.45 -35.17
N LEU A 16 -0.65 -33.22 -35.22
CA LEU A 16 0.03 -32.27 -34.35
C LEU A 16 -0.34 -30.81 -34.69
N SER A 17 -0.51 -30.47 -35.97
CA SER A 17 -0.90 -29.11 -36.38
C SER A 17 -2.35 -28.79 -36.04
N VAL A 18 -3.25 -29.77 -36.12
CA VAL A 18 -4.67 -29.60 -35.76
C VAL A 18 -4.84 -29.49 -34.25
N LEU A 19 -4.10 -30.27 -33.45
CA LEU A 19 -4.13 -30.17 -31.98
C LEU A 19 -3.61 -28.80 -31.49
N THR A 20 -2.54 -28.29 -32.11
CA THR A 20 -1.99 -26.96 -31.79
C THR A 20 -2.97 -25.85 -32.17
N LEU A 21 -3.66 -25.97 -33.31
CA LEU A 21 -4.68 -25.01 -33.74
C LEU A 21 -5.92 -25.05 -32.84
N ILE A 22 -6.33 -26.22 -32.37
CA ILE A 22 -7.45 -26.38 -31.42
C ILE A 22 -7.07 -25.79 -30.05
N ILE A 23 -5.83 -25.95 -29.58
CA ILE A 23 -5.36 -25.32 -28.33
C ILE A 23 -5.34 -23.79 -28.47
N ILE A 24 -4.87 -23.26 -29.59
CA ILE A 24 -4.86 -21.80 -29.85
C ILE A 24 -6.29 -21.26 -29.97
N ILE A 25 -7.19 -21.96 -30.67
CA ILE A 25 -8.61 -21.57 -30.77
C ILE A 25 -9.31 -21.70 -29.41
N SER A 26 -8.96 -22.69 -28.58
CA SER A 26 -9.51 -22.83 -27.22
C SER A 26 -8.99 -21.75 -26.28
N LEU A 27 -7.71 -21.36 -26.38
CA LEU A 27 -7.13 -20.24 -25.63
C LEU A 27 -7.72 -18.89 -26.07
N ILE A 28 -8.02 -18.73 -27.36
CA ILE A 28 -8.69 -17.53 -27.90
C ILE A 28 -10.18 -17.54 -27.51
N ALA A 29 -10.87 -18.68 -27.57
CA ALA A 29 -12.27 -18.78 -27.14
C ALA A 29 -12.45 -18.59 -25.63
N TYR A 30 -11.47 -19.02 -24.82
CA TYR A 30 -11.43 -18.75 -23.38
C TYR A 30 -11.28 -17.25 -23.08
N ARG A 31 -10.67 -16.46 -23.99
CA ARG A 31 -10.58 -14.99 -23.89
C ARG A 31 -11.88 -14.24 -24.20
N PHE A 32 -12.88 -14.87 -24.84
CA PHE A 32 -14.07 -14.18 -25.36
C PHE A 32 -15.41 -14.57 -24.70
N PHE A 33 -15.43 -15.52 -23.76
CA PHE A 33 -16.68 -16.06 -23.17
C PHE A 33 -16.71 -16.02 -21.63
N LEU A 34 -16.37 -14.88 -21.03
CA LEU A 34 -16.86 -14.55 -19.69
C LEU A 34 -17.80 -13.32 -19.81
N PRO A 35 -19.09 -13.47 -19.52
CA PRO A 35 -19.94 -12.32 -19.25
C PRO A 35 -19.41 -11.60 -18.00
N LEU A 36 -19.24 -10.28 -18.14
CA LEU A 36 -18.87 -9.35 -17.07
C LEU A 36 -19.94 -9.33 -15.98
N GLU A 37 -19.83 -10.23 -15.02
CA GLU A 37 -20.43 -10.12 -13.68
C GLU A 37 -19.70 -11.11 -12.77
N SER A 38 -18.41 -10.87 -12.59
CA SER A 38 -17.67 -11.40 -11.45
C SER A 38 -16.72 -10.30 -11.05
N GLU A 39 -16.87 -9.85 -9.82
CA GLU A 39 -15.93 -8.97 -9.13
C GLU A 39 -14.51 -9.41 -9.46
N LEU A 40 -13.60 -8.45 -9.57
CA LEU A 40 -12.15 -8.63 -9.68
C LEU A 40 -11.59 -9.31 -8.41
N GLN A 41 -12.08 -10.50 -8.07
CA GLN A 41 -11.32 -11.49 -7.35
C GLN A 41 -10.35 -12.11 -8.35
N VAL A 42 -9.23 -11.45 -8.58
CA VAL A 42 -7.97 -12.19 -8.76
C VAL A 42 -7.52 -12.65 -7.37
N ALA A 43 -8.43 -13.30 -6.63
CA ALA A 43 -8.01 -14.39 -5.81
C ALA A 43 -7.58 -15.44 -6.83
N ARG A 44 -6.32 -15.92 -6.76
CA ARG A 44 -6.09 -17.31 -7.14
C ARG A 44 -7.23 -18.08 -6.49
N ALA A 45 -8.07 -18.76 -7.29
CA ALA A 45 -9.27 -19.41 -6.82
C ALA A 45 -8.99 -20.04 -5.45
N PRO A 46 -9.82 -19.81 -4.42
CA PRO A 46 -9.61 -20.51 -3.16
C PRO A 46 -9.49 -21.98 -3.54
N TRP A 47 -8.35 -22.58 -3.21
CA TRP A 47 -8.10 -23.97 -3.50
C TRP A 47 -9.10 -24.78 -2.67
N SER A 48 -10.33 -24.93 -3.15
CA SER A 48 -11.29 -25.86 -2.61
C SER A 48 -10.90 -27.22 -3.16
N PHE A 49 -9.83 -27.79 -2.61
CA PHE A 49 -9.66 -29.22 -2.66
C PHE A 49 -10.84 -29.80 -1.86
N GLU A 50 -11.81 -30.39 -2.56
CA GLU A 50 -12.90 -31.18 -1.97
C GLU A 50 -12.39 -32.47 -1.26
N ASP A 51 -11.07 -32.61 -1.10
CA ASP A 51 -10.36 -33.77 -0.59
C ASP A 51 -9.89 -33.46 0.84
N GLU A 52 -10.75 -33.66 1.85
CA GLU A 52 -10.45 -33.45 3.28
C GLU A 52 -9.15 -34.16 3.72
N ASP A 53 -8.76 -35.23 2.99
CA ASP A 53 -7.56 -36.03 3.22
C ASP A 53 -6.23 -35.26 3.05
N ARG A 54 -6.26 -34.02 2.51
CA ARG A 54 -5.07 -33.16 2.32
C ARG A 54 -5.00 -31.95 3.24
N ASN A 55 -5.90 -31.90 4.22
CA ASN A 55 -5.94 -30.83 5.21
C ASN A 55 -5.18 -31.23 6.48
N VAL A 56 -4.28 -30.35 6.91
CA VAL A 56 -3.73 -30.36 8.26
C VAL A 56 -4.52 -29.37 9.07
N THR A 57 -5.54 -29.85 9.78
CA THR A 57 -6.41 -28.98 10.57
C THR A 57 -5.90 -28.84 11.99
N ILE A 58 -5.58 -27.61 12.41
CA ILE A 58 -5.14 -27.30 13.78
C ILE A 58 -6.19 -26.44 14.46
N VAL A 59 -6.81 -26.98 15.52
CA VAL A 59 -7.81 -26.26 16.33
C VAL A 59 -7.24 -25.66 17.61
N ASP A 60 -6.09 -26.15 18.09
CA ASP A 60 -5.40 -25.63 19.27
C ASP A 60 -3.92 -26.05 19.27
N PHE A 61 -2.97 -25.10 19.25
CA PHE A 61 -1.53 -25.41 19.26
C PHE A 61 -1.03 -25.93 20.62
N PHE A 62 -1.80 -25.72 21.70
CA PHE A 62 -1.41 -26.09 23.05
C PHE A 62 -2.08 -27.38 23.55
N LYS A 63 -3.01 -27.95 22.77
CA LYS A 63 -3.57 -29.28 23.09
C LYS A 63 -2.62 -30.43 22.72
N PRO A 64 -2.71 -31.56 23.43
CA PRO A 64 -2.09 -32.82 22.99
C PRO A 64 -2.58 -33.24 21.60
N PHE A 65 -1.80 -34.09 20.91
CA PHE A 65 -2.15 -34.60 19.59
C PHE A 65 -3.57 -35.22 19.56
N ASP A 66 -4.37 -34.79 18.59
CA ASP A 66 -5.71 -35.29 18.29
C ASP A 66 -5.74 -35.76 16.83
N SER A 67 -6.19 -37.01 16.59
CA SER A 67 -6.28 -37.57 15.25
C SER A 67 -7.36 -36.91 14.38
N ALA A 68 -8.36 -36.27 14.99
CA ALA A 68 -9.37 -35.50 14.26
C ALA A 68 -8.84 -34.12 13.82
N HIS A 69 -7.83 -33.60 14.50
CA HIS A 69 -7.25 -32.28 14.26
C HIS A 69 -5.71 -32.36 14.31
N PRO A 70 -5.11 -32.95 13.27
CA PRO A 70 -3.69 -33.27 13.29
C PRO A 70 -2.84 -31.99 13.29
N THR A 71 -1.91 -31.89 14.24
CA THR A 71 -0.87 -30.85 14.26
C THR A 71 0.34 -31.21 13.39
N SER A 72 0.28 -32.29 12.63
CA SER A 72 1.42 -32.86 11.92
C SER A 72 0.99 -33.60 10.67
N LEU A 73 1.80 -33.51 9.62
CA LEU A 73 1.63 -34.33 8.42
C LEU A 73 2.10 -35.77 8.67
N PRO A 74 1.29 -36.79 8.31
CA PRO A 74 1.76 -38.16 8.25
C PRO A 74 2.65 -38.33 7.00
N LEU A 75 3.98 -38.34 7.19
CA LEU A 75 4.92 -38.69 6.12
C LEU A 75 5.33 -40.15 6.25
N LYS A 76 5.78 -40.76 5.15
CA LYS A 76 6.14 -42.20 5.07
C LYS A 76 7.11 -42.66 6.17
N ASP A 77 7.94 -41.75 6.71
CA ASP A 77 9.02 -42.08 7.65
C ASP A 77 8.97 -41.36 9.02
N TYR A 78 8.13 -40.32 9.22
CA TYR A 78 8.02 -39.59 10.51
C TYR A 78 6.82 -38.61 10.55
N TYR A 79 6.38 -38.21 11.75
CA TYR A 79 5.40 -37.12 11.98
C TYR A 79 6.09 -35.78 12.19
N ARG A 80 5.91 -34.80 11.28
CA ARG A 80 6.49 -33.46 11.50
C ARG A 80 5.44 -32.49 12.03
N LYS A 81 5.65 -31.98 13.25
CA LYS A 81 4.72 -31.09 13.95
C LYS A 81 4.85 -29.64 13.46
N ILE A 82 3.72 -29.03 13.11
CA ILE A 82 3.58 -27.60 12.88
C ILE A 82 3.31 -26.94 14.23
N ASN A 83 4.10 -25.94 14.60
CA ASN A 83 3.91 -25.16 15.83
C ASN A 83 4.07 -23.67 15.54
N LEU A 84 3.54 -22.84 16.43
CA LEU A 84 3.85 -21.40 16.44
C LEU A 84 5.31 -21.18 16.83
N LYS A 85 5.98 -20.27 16.14
CA LYS A 85 7.30 -19.79 16.50
C LYS A 85 7.17 -18.83 17.68
N PRO A 86 7.89 -19.08 18.79
CA PRO A 86 7.91 -18.13 19.88
C PRO A 86 8.67 -16.87 19.46
N VAL A 87 8.11 -15.70 19.75
CA VAL A 87 8.74 -14.40 19.53
C VAL A 87 8.79 -13.67 20.86
N ALA A 88 9.93 -13.02 21.15
CA ALA A 88 10.01 -12.05 22.24
C ALA A 88 9.84 -10.66 21.62
N PRO A 89 8.62 -10.12 21.57
CA PRO A 89 8.32 -8.93 20.77
C PRO A 89 9.02 -7.65 21.24
N TYR A 90 9.41 -7.56 22.50
CA TYR A 90 9.95 -6.33 23.09
C TYR A 90 11.27 -6.60 23.80
N SER A 91 12.21 -5.67 23.66
CA SER A 91 13.45 -5.63 24.47
C SER A 91 13.27 -4.95 25.83
N ILE A 92 12.12 -4.30 26.07
CA ILE A 92 11.74 -3.68 27.34
C ILE A 92 10.43 -4.29 27.88
N ASN A 93 10.03 -3.92 29.10
CA ASN A 93 8.77 -4.38 29.68
C ASN A 93 7.57 -3.94 28.81
N ARG A 94 6.58 -4.82 28.62
CA ARG A 94 5.38 -4.56 27.80
C ARG A 94 4.63 -3.29 28.18
N ALA A 95 4.53 -2.96 29.47
CA ALA A 95 3.85 -1.74 29.91
C ALA A 95 4.59 -0.49 29.42
N ASN A 96 5.91 -0.45 29.61
CA ASN A 96 6.77 0.64 29.14
C ASN A 96 6.79 0.72 27.61
N PHE A 97 6.74 -0.42 26.91
CA PHE A 97 6.64 -0.46 25.46
C PHE A 97 5.34 0.17 24.97
N SER A 98 4.19 -0.25 25.52
CA SER A 98 2.91 0.33 25.14
C SER A 98 2.83 1.82 25.44
N GLU A 99 3.33 2.26 26.60
CA GLU A 99 3.43 3.68 26.94
C GLU A 99 4.29 4.45 25.93
N TRP A 100 5.45 3.90 25.53
CA TRP A 100 6.27 4.50 24.50
C TRP A 100 5.55 4.60 23.16
N VAL A 101 4.84 3.55 22.72
CA VAL A 101 4.09 3.58 21.45
C VAL A 101 3.02 4.67 21.50
N ASP A 102 2.28 4.78 22.60
CA ASP A 102 1.21 5.78 22.74
C ASP A 102 1.77 7.21 22.69
N VAL A 103 2.84 7.49 23.45
CA VAL A 103 3.52 8.80 23.45
C VAL A 103 4.11 9.13 22.08
N GLN A 104 4.79 8.17 21.45
CA GLN A 104 5.40 8.38 20.15
C GLN A 104 4.35 8.57 19.05
N CYS A 105 3.20 7.88 19.13
CA CYS A 105 2.09 8.05 18.20
C CYS A 105 1.53 9.48 18.24
N GLU A 106 1.28 10.01 19.45
CA GLU A 106 0.78 11.37 19.64
C GLU A 106 1.80 12.40 19.14
N SER A 107 3.07 12.27 19.57
CA SER A 107 4.15 13.15 19.13
C SER A 107 4.37 13.10 17.61
N SER A 108 4.24 11.93 16.99
CA SER A 108 4.38 11.81 15.53
C SER A 108 3.28 12.56 14.80
N PHE A 109 2.03 12.50 15.27
CA PHE A 109 0.95 13.26 14.64
C PHE A 109 1.18 14.77 14.77
N GLU A 110 1.59 15.25 15.94
CA GLU A 110 1.92 16.66 16.14
C GLU A 110 3.09 17.11 15.25
N ARG A 111 4.17 16.33 15.17
CA ARG A 111 5.34 16.64 14.34
C ARG A 111 5.03 16.62 12.85
N LEU A 112 4.17 15.70 12.41
CA LEU A 112 3.62 15.73 11.05
C LEU A 112 2.90 17.05 10.78
N LEU A 113 2.03 17.48 11.70
CA LEU A 113 1.29 18.73 11.57
C LEU A 113 2.20 19.97 11.58
N GLN A 114 3.35 19.93 12.27
CA GLN A 114 4.34 21.03 12.23
C GLN A 114 4.93 21.28 10.83
N ASN A 115 4.89 20.29 9.93
CA ASN A 115 5.35 20.40 8.55
C ASN A 115 4.23 20.78 7.56
N VAL A 116 3.06 21.18 8.05
CA VAL A 116 1.95 21.67 7.24
C VAL A 116 1.78 23.16 7.46
N ALA A 117 1.83 23.98 6.42
CA ALA A 117 1.65 25.42 6.55
C ALA A 117 0.16 25.76 6.74
N ASP A 118 -0.21 26.09 7.98
CA ASP A 118 -1.53 26.59 8.34
C ASP A 118 -1.43 27.43 9.62
N SER A 119 -1.54 28.76 9.49
CA SER A 119 -1.36 29.70 10.59
C SER A 119 -2.31 29.46 11.77
N GLU A 120 -3.49 28.89 11.51
CA GLU A 120 -4.48 28.57 12.55
C GLU A 120 -4.18 27.23 13.27
N LEU A 121 -3.36 26.38 12.66
CA LEU A 121 -2.97 25.07 13.21
C LEU A 121 -1.72 25.19 14.08
N ASN A 122 -0.69 25.85 13.57
CA ASN A 122 0.66 25.84 14.16
C ASN A 122 1.35 27.20 14.14
N GLY A 123 0.60 28.28 13.88
CA GLY A 123 1.12 29.65 13.85
C GLY A 123 1.88 29.97 12.57
N ASP A 124 2.54 31.13 12.54
CA ASP A 124 3.16 31.64 11.32
C ASP A 124 4.59 31.10 11.07
N HIS A 125 5.04 30.02 11.72
CA HIS A 125 6.46 29.60 11.62
C HIS A 125 6.85 29.26 10.18
N LEU A 126 6.12 28.39 9.49
CA LEU A 126 6.38 28.09 8.07
C LEU A 126 6.04 29.25 7.15
N VAL A 127 4.95 29.97 7.41
CA VAL A 127 4.52 31.11 6.60
C VAL A 127 5.56 32.24 6.63
N SER A 128 6.18 32.48 7.79
CA SER A 128 7.27 33.45 7.96
C SER A 128 8.54 33.08 7.19
N GLU A 129 8.69 31.80 6.85
CA GLU A 129 9.77 31.26 6.00
C GLU A 129 9.42 31.25 4.50
N GLY A 130 8.25 31.79 4.13
CA GLY A 130 7.80 31.90 2.74
C GLY A 130 7.04 30.68 2.21
N VAL A 131 6.63 29.77 3.10
CA VAL A 131 5.78 28.63 2.74
C VAL A 131 4.32 29.11 2.62
N VAL A 132 3.68 28.81 1.49
CA VAL A 132 2.27 29.20 1.27
C VAL A 132 1.33 28.31 2.09
N GLU A 133 0.20 28.84 2.54
CA GLU A 133 -0.80 28.02 3.25
C GLU A 133 -1.30 26.84 2.40
N GLY A 134 -1.56 25.71 3.08
CA GLY A 134 -1.95 24.45 2.46
C GLY A 134 -0.78 23.65 1.88
N VAL A 135 0.43 24.19 1.91
CA VAL A 135 1.64 23.46 1.52
C VAL A 135 2.04 22.49 2.63
N VAL A 136 2.41 21.27 2.21
CA VAL A 136 3.05 20.28 3.08
C VAL A 136 4.51 20.16 2.64
N ILE A 137 5.44 20.52 3.52
CA ILE A 137 6.86 20.29 3.25
C ILE A 137 7.22 18.83 3.54
N ALA A 138 8.14 18.25 2.76
CA ALA A 138 8.63 16.90 3.04
C ALA A 138 9.45 16.87 4.34
N SER A 139 10.26 17.91 4.57
CA SER A 139 11.08 18.09 5.77
C SER A 139 11.50 19.56 5.93
N PRO A 140 11.74 20.05 7.16
CA PRO A 140 12.38 21.35 7.40
C PRO A 140 13.85 21.44 6.94
N SER A 141 14.44 20.34 6.48
CA SER A 141 15.84 20.29 6.01
C SER A 141 16.07 21.10 4.75
N LYS A 142 16.93 22.13 4.84
CA LYS A 142 17.32 23.03 3.74
C LYS A 142 18.69 22.72 3.13
N SER A 143 19.39 21.73 3.67
CA SER A 143 20.74 21.36 3.20
C SER A 143 21.15 19.99 3.73
N ALA A 144 21.80 19.20 2.87
CA ALA A 144 22.40 17.90 3.20
C ALA A 144 21.47 16.93 3.99
N PRO A 145 20.30 16.55 3.43
CA PRO A 145 19.77 16.93 2.11
C PRO A 145 18.85 18.17 2.19
N ASP A 146 18.60 18.79 1.03
CA ASP A 146 17.61 19.88 0.91
C ASP A 146 16.27 19.30 0.48
N TYR A 147 15.35 19.19 1.44
CA TYR A 147 14.00 18.62 1.32
C TYR A 147 12.91 19.67 1.65
N PHE A 148 13.28 20.95 1.70
CA PHE A 148 12.36 22.06 1.95
C PHE A 148 11.57 22.41 0.67
N TYR A 149 10.80 21.44 0.19
CA TYR A 149 9.94 21.51 -0.97
C TYR A 149 8.64 20.77 -0.68
N GLN A 150 7.66 20.94 -1.55
CA GLN A 150 6.40 20.20 -1.49
C GLN A 150 6.34 19.18 -2.61
N TRP A 151 6.26 17.90 -2.25
CA TRP A 151 6.01 16.82 -3.19
C TRP A 151 4.52 16.51 -3.22
N VAL A 152 3.99 16.24 -4.42
CA VAL A 152 2.56 15.90 -4.57
C VAL A 152 2.24 14.59 -3.84
N ARG A 153 3.15 13.59 -3.92
CA ARG A 153 3.04 12.30 -3.20
C ARG A 153 3.02 12.52 -1.69
N ASP A 154 4.04 13.16 -1.13
CA ASP A 154 4.22 13.35 0.31
C ASP A 154 3.08 14.16 0.91
N ALA A 155 2.65 15.22 0.23
CA ALA A 155 1.51 16.03 0.64
C ALA A 155 0.20 15.21 0.65
N ALA A 156 -0.05 14.41 -0.39
CA ALA A 156 -1.23 13.56 -0.45
C ALA A 156 -1.24 12.50 0.67
N ILE A 157 -0.15 11.75 0.86
CA ILE A 157 -0.06 10.72 1.92
C ILE A 157 -0.20 11.35 3.32
N THR A 158 0.41 12.51 3.53
CA THR A 158 0.28 13.27 4.78
C THR A 158 -1.17 13.69 5.02
N MET A 159 -1.81 14.26 4.00
CA MET A 159 -3.19 14.73 4.13
C MET A 159 -4.18 13.58 4.27
N HIS A 160 -3.89 12.41 3.71
CA HIS A 160 -4.65 11.20 3.99
C HIS A 160 -4.62 10.85 5.48
N THR A 161 -3.46 10.99 6.14
CA THR A 161 -3.35 10.83 7.61
C THR A 161 -4.19 11.87 8.34
N VAL A 162 -4.15 13.15 7.94
CA VAL A 162 -4.96 14.21 8.56
C VAL A 162 -6.46 13.96 8.39
N VAL A 163 -6.90 13.52 7.21
CA VAL A 163 -8.29 13.18 6.91
C VAL A 163 -8.82 12.09 7.85
N ASN A 164 -8.03 11.04 8.10
CA ASN A 164 -8.39 9.97 9.03
C ASN A 164 -8.44 10.41 10.51
N ASN A 165 -8.12 11.67 10.82
CA ASN A 165 -8.24 12.27 12.16
C ASN A 165 -9.30 13.38 12.23
N LEU A 166 -10.09 13.60 11.17
CA LEU A 166 -11.13 14.64 11.17
C LEU A 166 -12.21 14.37 12.21
N PHE A 167 -12.51 13.10 12.47
CA PHE A 167 -13.54 12.67 13.39
C PHE A 167 -12.91 11.94 14.59
N PRO A 168 -13.31 12.26 15.83
CA PRO A 168 -12.81 11.58 17.01
C PRO A 168 -13.29 10.11 17.03
N VAL A 169 -12.35 9.19 17.24
CA VAL A 169 -12.57 7.73 17.32
C VAL A 169 -13.63 7.32 18.35
N THR A 170 -13.92 8.17 19.34
CA THR A 170 -14.86 7.88 20.44
C THR A 170 -16.34 8.07 20.09
N VAL A 171 -16.66 8.53 18.87
CA VAL A 171 -18.05 8.75 18.45
C VAL A 171 -18.39 7.70 17.39
N ALA A 172 -19.52 7.01 17.58
CA ALA A 172 -20.00 6.06 16.57
C ALA A 172 -20.19 6.81 15.22
N PRO A 173 -19.82 6.21 14.08
CA PRO A 173 -19.80 6.89 12.77
C PRO A 173 -21.11 7.53 12.32
N TYR A 174 -22.23 7.35 13.04
CA TYR A 174 -23.55 7.88 12.69
C TYR A 174 -24.11 8.88 13.71
N ASP A 175 -23.43 9.11 14.84
CA ASP A 175 -23.93 9.95 15.94
C ASP A 175 -23.21 11.30 16.06
N ALA A 176 -22.15 11.51 15.27
CA ALA A 176 -21.23 12.63 15.44
C ALA A 176 -21.78 13.96 14.89
N GLY A 177 -22.48 13.90 13.75
CA GLY A 177 -22.90 15.08 12.99
C GLY A 177 -21.75 16.05 12.72
N ALA A 178 -22.06 17.24 12.18
CA ALA A 178 -21.04 18.24 11.92
C ALA A 178 -20.36 18.78 13.20
N GLY A 179 -20.94 18.55 14.39
CA GLY A 179 -20.46 19.06 15.68
C GLY A 179 -19.24 18.34 16.24
N ALA A 180 -18.95 17.12 15.77
CA ALA A 180 -17.81 16.33 16.20
C ALA A 180 -16.56 16.51 15.34
N VAL A 181 -16.66 17.22 14.20
CA VAL A 181 -15.55 17.42 13.27
C VAL A 181 -14.49 18.31 13.92
N ASN A 182 -13.22 17.92 13.81
CA ASN A 182 -12.10 18.79 14.11
C ASN A 182 -11.98 19.87 13.01
N VAL A 183 -12.60 21.03 13.24
CA VAL A 183 -12.67 22.14 12.28
C VAL A 183 -11.28 22.66 11.90
N THR A 184 -10.31 22.63 12.81
CA THR A 184 -8.93 23.05 12.49
C THR A 184 -8.30 22.12 11.47
N LEU A 185 -8.36 20.80 11.68
CA LEU A 185 -7.85 19.83 10.70
C LEU A 185 -8.62 19.87 9.39
N ALA A 186 -9.95 20.05 9.44
CA ALA A 186 -10.77 20.20 8.24
C ALA A 186 -10.35 21.42 7.42
N ARG A 187 -10.11 22.57 8.08
CA ARG A 187 -9.56 23.77 7.45
C ARG A 187 -8.21 23.50 6.79
N THR A 188 -7.30 22.81 7.49
CA THR A 188 -5.98 22.44 6.96
C THR A 188 -6.09 21.61 5.67
N VAL A 189 -6.96 20.59 5.67
CA VAL A 189 -7.22 19.76 4.48
C VAL A 189 -7.77 20.60 3.33
N LEU A 190 -8.74 21.48 3.59
CA LEU A 190 -9.32 22.36 2.56
C LEU A 190 -8.28 23.33 1.96
N LYS A 191 -7.36 23.87 2.78
CA LYS A 191 -6.22 24.68 2.30
C LYS A 191 -5.30 23.87 1.39
N TYR A 192 -4.98 22.62 1.75
CA TYR A 192 -4.20 21.70 0.89
C TYR A 192 -4.90 21.43 -0.46
N VAL A 193 -6.21 21.19 -0.44
CA VAL A 193 -6.99 20.96 -1.66
C VAL A 193 -6.97 22.21 -2.55
N ASN A 194 -7.09 23.41 -1.96
CA ASN A 194 -6.98 24.67 -2.69
C ASN A 194 -5.56 24.89 -3.26
N ASN A 195 -4.52 24.54 -2.51
CA ASN A 195 -3.14 24.56 -2.99
C ASN A 195 -2.97 23.64 -4.21
N SER A 196 -3.51 22.42 -4.14
CA SER A 196 -3.46 21.46 -5.25
C SER A 196 -4.11 21.99 -6.53
N TYR A 197 -5.22 22.74 -6.42
CA TYR A 197 -5.85 23.42 -7.56
C TYR A 197 -4.88 24.37 -8.27
N VAL A 198 -4.10 25.14 -7.50
CA VAL A 198 -3.08 26.06 -8.03
C VAL A 198 -1.98 25.30 -8.76
N LEU A 199 -1.47 24.21 -8.17
CA LEU A 199 -0.39 23.41 -8.77
C LEU A 199 -0.84 22.75 -10.10
N GLN A 200 -2.05 22.18 -10.16
CA GLN A 200 -2.59 21.57 -11.39
C GLN A 200 -2.64 22.55 -12.58
N ARG A 201 -2.74 23.85 -12.33
CA ARG A 201 -2.86 24.92 -13.35
C ARG A 201 -1.55 25.61 -13.67
N SER A 202 -0.48 25.24 -12.99
CA SER A 202 0.81 25.88 -13.14
C SER A 202 1.67 25.12 -14.15
N ASP A 203 2.23 25.83 -15.12
CA ASP A 203 3.19 25.26 -16.06
C ASP A 203 4.48 24.88 -15.34
N ASN A 204 5.08 23.76 -15.75
CA ASN A 204 6.28 23.22 -15.13
C ASN A 204 7.10 22.39 -16.14
N PRO A 205 8.29 21.89 -15.76
CA PRO A 205 9.13 21.14 -16.69
C PRO A 205 8.56 19.81 -17.20
N SER A 206 7.56 19.22 -16.54
CA SER A 206 6.86 18.03 -17.05
C SER A 206 5.84 18.36 -18.14
N GLY A 207 5.30 19.57 -18.17
CA GLY A 207 4.35 20.04 -19.18
C GLY A 207 3.53 21.23 -18.74
N GLN A 208 2.61 21.66 -19.61
CA GLN A 208 1.64 22.69 -19.26
C GLN A 208 0.58 22.17 -18.26
N GLY A 209 -0.01 23.10 -17.51
CA GLY A 209 -1.12 22.82 -16.59
C GLY A 209 -2.40 22.35 -17.30
N VAL A 210 -3.52 22.23 -16.56
CA VAL A 210 -4.80 21.71 -17.11
C VAL A 210 -5.36 22.46 -18.34
N ASP A 211 -4.99 23.74 -18.52
CA ASP A 211 -5.42 24.58 -19.65
C ASP A 211 -4.42 24.56 -20.82
N GLY A 212 -3.38 23.73 -20.74
CA GLY A 212 -2.33 23.59 -21.73
C GLY A 212 -2.80 23.02 -23.07
N GLN A 213 -2.11 23.43 -24.14
CA GLN A 213 -2.33 22.95 -25.51
C GLN A 213 -1.02 22.44 -26.14
N ASP A 214 -0.06 22.02 -25.30
CA ASP A 214 1.28 21.57 -25.69
C ASP A 214 1.34 20.20 -26.40
N GLY A 215 0.19 19.57 -26.65
CA GLY A 215 0.08 18.26 -27.30
C GLY A 215 0.44 17.07 -26.40
N ASN A 216 0.77 17.31 -25.12
CA ASN A 216 1.09 16.29 -24.12
C ASN A 216 -0.01 16.29 -23.04
N PRO A 217 -1.12 15.55 -23.24
CA PRO A 217 -2.33 15.74 -22.44
C PRO A 217 -2.07 15.58 -20.93
N LEU A 218 -2.12 16.71 -20.24
CA LEU A 218 -2.01 16.85 -18.77
C LEU A 218 -0.66 16.43 -18.16
N ARG A 219 0.43 16.30 -18.94
CA ARG A 219 1.73 15.85 -18.37
C ARG A 219 2.27 16.75 -17.26
N GLY A 220 1.89 18.04 -17.23
CA GLY A 220 2.24 18.95 -16.13
C GLY A 220 1.74 18.50 -14.76
N LEU A 221 0.67 17.69 -14.68
CA LEU A 221 0.19 17.14 -13.41
C LEU A 221 1.12 16.07 -12.83
N GLY A 222 1.99 15.48 -13.65
CA GLY A 222 3.01 14.52 -13.24
C GLY A 222 4.28 15.16 -12.68
N GLU A 223 4.35 16.49 -12.49
CA GLU A 223 5.50 17.11 -11.84
C GLU A 223 5.59 16.67 -10.37
N PRO A 224 6.73 16.07 -9.95
CA PRO A 224 6.82 15.48 -8.61
C PRO A 224 6.73 16.50 -7.49
N LYS A 225 7.41 17.63 -7.65
CA LYS A 225 7.65 18.60 -6.58
C LYS A 225 7.68 20.05 -7.04
N TRP A 226 7.44 20.93 -6.08
CA TRP A 226 7.34 22.38 -6.27
C TRP A 226 8.12 23.12 -5.18
N LEU A 227 8.47 24.38 -5.46
CA LEU A 227 8.96 25.27 -4.41
C LEU A 227 7.83 25.52 -3.40
N VAL A 228 8.19 25.84 -2.17
CA VAL A 228 7.24 26.10 -1.07
C VAL A 228 6.35 27.33 -1.29
N ASP A 229 6.69 28.17 -2.25
CA ASP A 229 5.92 29.33 -2.70
C ASP A 229 5.03 29.04 -3.92
N ASN A 230 4.78 27.76 -4.20
CA ASN A 230 4.04 27.21 -5.35
C ASN A 230 4.69 27.42 -6.72
N LYS A 231 5.89 28.00 -6.81
CA LYS A 231 6.58 28.13 -8.09
C LYS A 231 7.12 26.77 -8.58
N PRO A 232 7.18 26.56 -9.90
CA PRO A 232 7.71 25.31 -10.46
C PRO A 232 9.18 25.11 -10.08
N PHE A 233 9.53 23.87 -9.72
CA PHE A 233 10.92 23.47 -9.53
C PHE A 233 11.58 23.21 -10.89
N THR A 234 12.40 24.14 -11.36
CA THR A 234 12.91 24.14 -12.75
C THR A 234 14.21 23.38 -12.97
N GLN A 235 14.82 22.81 -11.92
CA GLN A 235 16.08 22.06 -12.05
C GLN A 235 15.84 20.62 -12.52
N ASN A 236 16.93 19.93 -12.89
CA ASN A 236 16.89 18.51 -13.25
C ASN A 236 16.34 17.67 -12.09
N TRP A 237 15.46 16.72 -12.42
CA TRP A 237 14.80 15.86 -11.46
C TRP A 237 14.25 14.61 -12.18
N GLY A 238 14.00 13.53 -11.43
CA GLY A 238 13.34 12.34 -11.93
C GLY A 238 11.85 12.60 -12.17
N ARG A 239 11.52 13.20 -13.31
CA ARG A 239 10.16 13.59 -13.71
C ARG A 239 9.76 12.97 -15.07
N PRO A 240 8.45 12.76 -15.32
CA PRO A 240 7.34 12.88 -14.38
C PRO A 240 7.30 11.73 -13.36
N GLN A 241 6.50 11.87 -12.30
CA GLN A 241 6.10 10.80 -11.40
C GLN A 241 4.57 10.72 -11.39
N ASN A 242 4.03 9.59 -11.87
CA ASN A 242 2.60 9.48 -12.18
C ASN A 242 1.75 8.93 -11.01
N ASP A 243 2.31 8.88 -9.80
CA ASP A 243 1.68 8.46 -8.55
C ASP A 243 1.10 9.64 -7.73
N GLY A 244 1.62 10.86 -7.92
CA GLY A 244 1.13 12.05 -7.21
C GLY A 244 -0.37 12.34 -7.43
N PRO A 245 -0.83 12.55 -8.68
CA PRO A 245 -2.25 12.79 -8.97
C PRO A 245 -3.23 11.73 -8.46
N PRO A 246 -3.00 10.41 -8.63
CA PRO A 246 -3.89 9.41 -8.04
C PRO A 246 -3.87 9.46 -6.51
N LEU A 247 -2.72 9.61 -5.84
CA LEU A 247 -2.67 9.73 -4.37
C LEU A 247 -3.45 10.95 -3.85
N ARG A 248 -3.37 12.08 -4.56
CA ARG A 248 -4.18 13.27 -4.26
C ARG A 248 -5.67 12.97 -4.39
N SER A 249 -6.07 12.32 -5.48
CA SER A 249 -7.47 11.91 -5.68
C SER A 249 -7.95 10.94 -4.61
N LEU A 250 -7.13 9.93 -4.24
CA LEU A 250 -7.43 9.01 -3.15
C LEU A 250 -7.70 9.77 -1.85
N THR A 251 -6.84 10.73 -1.51
CA THR A 251 -7.00 11.58 -0.31
C THR A 251 -8.31 12.37 -0.31
N ILE A 252 -8.67 12.95 -1.45
CA ILE A 252 -9.92 13.72 -1.57
C ILE A 252 -11.14 12.80 -1.51
N PHE A 253 -11.08 11.60 -2.11
CA PHE A 253 -12.15 10.63 -1.96
C PHE A 253 -12.28 10.12 -0.52
N THR A 254 -11.17 9.92 0.21
CA THR A 254 -11.17 9.66 1.65
C THR A 254 -11.91 10.76 2.40
N LEU A 255 -11.62 12.03 2.13
CA LEU A 255 -12.34 13.15 2.74
C LEU A 255 -13.86 13.06 2.50
N LEU A 256 -14.26 12.93 1.23
CA LEU A 256 -15.68 12.87 0.86
C LEU A 256 -16.39 11.68 1.49
N HIS A 257 -15.72 10.56 1.63
CA HIS A 257 -16.27 9.37 2.26
C HIS A 257 -16.42 9.53 3.77
N GLU A 258 -15.39 10.02 4.48
CA GLU A 258 -15.47 10.27 5.92
C GLU A 258 -16.60 11.24 6.26
N LEU A 259 -16.76 12.29 5.46
CA LEU A 259 -17.89 13.22 5.59
C LEU A 259 -19.24 12.50 5.38
N ALA A 260 -19.36 11.69 4.33
CA ALA A 260 -20.58 10.95 4.03
C ALA A 260 -20.93 9.91 5.11
N LEU A 261 -19.95 9.15 5.61
CA LEU A 261 -20.14 8.20 6.71
C LEU A 261 -20.73 8.88 7.93
N ASN A 262 -20.23 10.07 8.26
CA ASN A 262 -20.64 10.86 9.42
C ASN A 262 -21.86 11.77 9.17
N GLY A 263 -22.48 11.68 7.99
CA GLY A 263 -23.66 12.47 7.63
C GLY A 263 -23.40 13.98 7.59
N VAL A 264 -22.18 14.38 7.21
CA VAL A 264 -21.75 15.78 7.15
C VAL A 264 -21.60 16.22 5.70
N ALA A 265 -22.23 17.32 5.31
CA ALA A 265 -22.04 17.92 3.99
C ALA A 265 -20.73 18.72 3.93
N LEU A 266 -20.07 18.75 2.77
CA LEU A 266 -18.82 19.51 2.60
C LEU A 266 -19.06 21.02 2.76
N GLU A 267 -20.21 21.50 2.32
CA GLU A 267 -20.72 22.86 2.44
C GLU A 267 -20.74 23.31 3.91
N ASP A 268 -21.24 22.45 4.80
CA ASP A 268 -21.33 22.73 6.24
C ASP A 268 -19.92 22.89 6.84
N ILE A 269 -18.96 22.07 6.40
CA ILE A 269 -17.56 22.20 6.83
C ILE A 269 -16.96 23.51 6.33
N ILE A 270 -17.17 23.85 5.06
CA ILE A 270 -16.66 25.08 4.45
C ILE A 270 -17.23 26.31 5.19
N GLU A 271 -18.52 26.31 5.49
CA GLU A 271 -19.17 27.38 6.27
C GLU A 271 -18.53 27.51 7.66
N LYS A 272 -18.40 26.39 8.39
CA LYS A 272 -17.79 26.37 9.73
C LYS A 272 -16.35 26.84 9.77
N CYS A 273 -15.58 26.53 8.72
CA CYS A 273 -14.18 26.94 8.68
C CYS A 273 -14.02 28.46 8.51
N GLY A 274 -15.04 29.16 7.99
CA GLY A 274 -15.09 30.63 7.93
C GLY A 274 -14.25 31.28 6.83
N PHE A 275 -13.66 30.49 5.92
CA PHE A 275 -12.82 30.99 4.80
C PHE A 275 -13.30 30.50 3.44
N GLY A 276 -14.57 30.09 3.35
CA GLY A 276 -15.16 29.57 2.12
C GLY A 276 -14.95 30.50 0.93
N ALA A 277 -15.03 31.83 1.10
CA ALA A 277 -14.80 32.79 0.01
C ALA A 277 -13.46 32.61 -0.73
N ASP A 278 -12.43 32.10 -0.06
CA ASP A 278 -11.07 31.94 -0.59
C ASP A 278 -10.82 30.57 -1.24
N LEU A 279 -11.74 29.62 -1.04
CA LEU A 279 -11.71 28.32 -1.72
C LEU A 279 -12.22 28.46 -3.15
N ILE A 280 -11.75 27.59 -4.03
CA ILE A 280 -12.23 27.54 -5.41
C ILE A 280 -13.49 26.69 -5.60
N PHE A 281 -13.80 25.82 -4.62
CA PHE A 281 -14.98 24.96 -4.60
C PHE A 281 -15.86 25.28 -3.39
N ARG A 282 -17.16 25.00 -3.49
CA ARG A 282 -18.17 25.24 -2.45
C ARG A 282 -18.87 23.97 -1.99
N ASN A 283 -18.82 22.90 -2.78
CA ASN A 283 -19.50 21.64 -2.56
C ASN A 283 -18.71 20.49 -3.19
N ASP A 284 -19.19 19.26 -3.00
CA ASP A 284 -18.57 18.03 -3.51
C ASP A 284 -18.50 17.99 -5.05
N THR A 285 -19.49 18.57 -5.72
CA THR A 285 -19.61 18.64 -7.19
C THR A 285 -18.52 19.53 -7.76
N GLU A 286 -18.36 20.75 -7.24
CA GLU A 286 -17.32 21.67 -7.64
C GLU A 286 -15.92 21.12 -7.31
N LEU A 287 -15.74 20.52 -6.14
CA LEU A 287 -14.50 19.86 -5.76
C LEU A 287 -14.11 18.77 -6.77
N PHE A 288 -15.08 17.93 -7.16
CA PHE A 288 -14.86 16.91 -8.16
C PHE A 288 -14.51 17.52 -9.52
N GLU A 289 -15.32 18.44 -10.04
CA GLU A 289 -15.14 19.01 -11.38
C GLU A 289 -13.88 19.86 -11.53
N GLN A 290 -13.45 20.51 -10.46
CA GLN A 290 -12.32 21.44 -10.51
C GLN A 290 -10.97 20.79 -10.21
N ILE A 291 -10.95 19.64 -9.51
CA ILE A 291 -9.71 19.03 -9.04
C ILE A 291 -9.65 17.55 -9.42
N ILE A 292 -10.57 16.72 -8.90
CA ILE A 292 -10.54 15.26 -9.08
C ILE A 292 -10.65 14.90 -10.55
N TYR A 293 -11.55 15.55 -11.29
CA TYR A 293 -11.75 15.33 -12.72
C TYR A 293 -10.42 15.40 -13.50
N TRP A 294 -9.55 16.36 -13.19
CA TRP A 294 -8.30 16.54 -13.90
C TRP A 294 -7.26 15.47 -13.55
N ASP A 295 -7.20 15.05 -12.29
CA ASP A 295 -6.36 13.92 -11.88
C ASP A 295 -6.82 12.61 -12.56
N LEU A 296 -8.13 12.36 -12.64
CA LEU A 296 -8.68 11.20 -13.34
C LEU A 296 -8.36 11.22 -14.84
N ARG A 297 -8.50 12.39 -15.48
CA ARG A 297 -8.12 12.57 -16.89
C ARG A 297 -6.62 12.35 -17.09
N PHE A 298 -5.78 12.83 -16.18
CA PHE A 298 -4.35 12.57 -16.20
C PHE A 298 -4.06 11.07 -16.15
N ILE A 299 -4.69 10.33 -15.23
CA ILE A 299 -4.52 8.88 -15.11
C ILE A 299 -4.94 8.19 -16.41
N MET A 300 -6.13 8.49 -16.93
CA MET A 300 -6.64 7.88 -18.18
C MET A 300 -5.70 8.07 -19.37
N PHE A 301 -4.99 9.22 -19.43
CA PHE A 301 -4.05 9.51 -20.50
C PHE A 301 -2.64 8.96 -20.27
N ASN A 302 -2.20 8.83 -19.02
CA ASN A 302 -0.78 8.64 -18.70
C ASN A 302 -0.46 7.37 -17.89
N TRP A 303 -1.46 6.56 -17.48
CA TRP A 303 -1.22 5.37 -16.65
C TRP A 303 -0.28 4.36 -17.31
N LYS A 304 -0.25 4.30 -18.64
CA LYS A 304 0.60 3.40 -19.43
C LYS A 304 1.89 4.06 -19.92
N GLU A 305 2.13 5.33 -19.62
CA GLU A 305 3.39 6.00 -19.96
C GLU A 305 4.48 5.66 -18.95
N ASP A 306 5.74 5.67 -19.37
CA ASP A 306 6.86 5.49 -18.43
C ASP A 306 6.97 6.76 -17.56
N SER A 307 7.20 6.55 -16.27
CA SER A 307 7.46 7.61 -15.29
C SER A 307 8.56 7.18 -14.35
N PHE A 308 9.08 8.09 -13.52
CA PHE A 308 9.92 7.69 -12.40
C PHE A 308 9.09 7.01 -11.30
N ASP A 309 9.75 6.16 -10.53
CA ASP A 309 9.19 5.50 -9.34
C ASP A 309 9.01 6.48 -8.18
N LEU A 310 8.33 6.03 -7.11
CA LEU A 310 8.16 6.79 -5.87
C LEU A 310 9.48 7.20 -5.19
N TRP A 311 10.57 6.52 -5.54
CA TRP A 311 11.92 6.81 -5.07
C TRP A 311 12.69 7.79 -5.97
N GLU A 312 12.07 8.24 -7.07
CA GLU A 312 12.56 9.29 -7.96
C GLU A 312 13.80 8.92 -8.78
N GLU A 313 14.04 7.62 -9.00
CA GLU A 313 15.32 7.09 -9.48
C GLU A 313 15.23 6.37 -10.82
N VAL A 314 14.19 5.54 -10.99
CA VAL A 314 14.08 4.62 -12.11
C VAL A 314 12.88 5.00 -12.97
N ASN A 315 13.13 5.29 -14.24
CA ASN A 315 12.07 5.49 -15.22
C ASN A 315 11.56 4.15 -15.77
N GLY A 316 10.27 3.85 -15.62
CA GLY A 316 9.66 2.64 -16.16
C GLY A 316 8.20 2.44 -15.75
N LYS A 317 7.85 1.16 -15.51
CA LYS A 317 6.55 0.72 -15.01
C LYS A 317 6.72 0.21 -13.58
N HIS A 318 5.92 0.76 -12.68
CA HIS A 318 6.04 0.51 -11.24
C HIS A 318 4.73 -0.05 -10.70
N PHE A 319 4.83 -1.07 -9.85
CA PHE A 319 3.69 -1.70 -9.22
C PHE A 319 2.96 -0.70 -8.32
N PHE A 320 3.69 0.03 -7.47
CA PHE A 320 3.15 1.08 -6.61
C PHE A 320 2.31 2.09 -7.40
N THR A 321 2.91 2.71 -8.42
CA THR A 321 2.26 3.72 -9.27
C THR A 321 1.01 3.16 -9.95
N SER A 322 1.11 1.94 -10.50
CA SER A 322 -0.03 1.32 -11.20
C SER A 322 -1.18 0.99 -10.25
N LEU A 323 -0.87 0.56 -9.01
CA LEU A 323 -1.86 0.19 -8.02
C LEU A 323 -2.62 1.41 -7.47
N VAL A 324 -1.92 2.52 -7.18
CA VAL A 324 -2.60 3.76 -6.73
C VAL A 324 -3.44 4.38 -7.84
N GLN A 325 -2.99 4.34 -9.10
CA GLN A 325 -3.78 4.76 -10.25
C GLN A 325 -5.05 3.92 -10.40
N PHE A 326 -4.91 2.59 -10.31
CA PHE A 326 -6.04 1.67 -10.43
C PHE A 326 -7.09 1.95 -9.36
N THR A 327 -6.63 2.13 -8.13
CA THR A 327 -7.48 2.42 -6.97
C THR A 327 -8.22 3.75 -7.14
N SER A 328 -7.54 4.80 -7.61
CA SER A 328 -8.15 6.11 -7.84
C SER A 328 -9.27 6.05 -8.89
N ILE A 329 -9.08 5.32 -9.99
CA ILE A 329 -10.13 5.12 -11.00
C ILE A 329 -11.30 4.34 -10.40
N LYS A 330 -11.03 3.32 -9.58
CA LYS A 330 -12.05 2.49 -8.96
C LYS A 330 -12.91 3.28 -7.96
N MET A 331 -12.28 4.12 -7.14
CA MET A 331 -12.98 5.01 -6.21
C MET A 331 -13.84 6.03 -6.95
N ALA A 332 -13.33 6.60 -8.05
CA ALA A 332 -14.11 7.53 -8.87
C ALA A 332 -15.37 6.88 -9.45
N ILE A 333 -15.29 5.64 -9.94
CA ILE A 333 -16.47 4.89 -10.41
C ILE A 333 -17.47 4.71 -9.27
N SER A 334 -17.03 4.24 -8.10
CA SER A 334 -17.92 4.04 -6.95
C SER A 334 -18.59 5.33 -6.48
N PHE A 335 -17.82 6.44 -6.43
CA PHE A 335 -18.32 7.75 -6.06
C PHE A 335 -19.38 8.26 -7.04
N LEU A 336 -19.07 8.23 -8.35
CA LEU A 336 -20.00 8.69 -9.39
C LEU A 336 -21.26 7.83 -9.43
N GLU A 337 -21.16 6.50 -9.29
CA GLU A 337 -22.33 5.61 -9.28
C GLU A 337 -23.29 5.94 -8.14
N LYS A 338 -22.77 6.30 -6.96
CA LYS A 338 -23.56 6.67 -5.78
C LYS A 338 -24.07 8.11 -5.78
N SER A 339 -23.40 9.02 -6.50
CA SER A 339 -23.76 10.43 -6.52
C SER A 339 -25.02 10.71 -7.35
N GLU A 340 -25.93 11.52 -6.81
CA GLU A 340 -27.14 12.01 -7.50
C GLU A 340 -26.95 13.42 -8.09
N ASN A 341 -25.74 13.97 -8.00
CA ASN A 341 -25.47 15.36 -8.37
C ASN A 341 -25.62 15.62 -9.87
N GLU A 342 -25.95 16.86 -10.22
CA GLU A 342 -25.94 17.35 -11.59
C GLU A 342 -24.52 17.83 -11.96
N TRP A 343 -23.99 17.31 -13.09
CA TRP A 343 -22.64 17.59 -13.56
C TRP A 343 -22.68 18.59 -14.72
N THR A 344 -21.83 19.61 -14.66
CA THR A 344 -21.75 20.68 -15.66
C THR A 344 -20.56 20.52 -16.60
N ARG A 345 -19.46 19.90 -16.12
CA ARG A 345 -18.21 19.77 -16.88
C ARG A 345 -18.21 18.58 -17.84
N PHE A 346 -18.98 17.54 -17.56
CA PHE A 346 -18.96 16.29 -18.32
C PHE A 346 -20.33 15.60 -18.28
N ASP A 347 -20.57 14.72 -19.25
CA ASP A 347 -21.65 13.75 -19.17
C ASP A 347 -21.23 12.59 -18.25
N LYS A 348 -21.99 12.39 -17.16
CA LYS A 348 -21.71 11.37 -16.14
C LYS A 348 -21.59 9.96 -16.73
N GLN A 349 -22.47 9.59 -17.66
CA GLN A 349 -22.49 8.25 -18.23
C GLN A 349 -21.30 8.03 -19.17
N VAL A 350 -20.94 9.06 -19.94
CA VAL A 350 -19.74 9.01 -20.79
C VAL A 350 -18.48 8.86 -19.94
N LEU A 351 -18.32 9.67 -18.89
CA LEU A 351 -17.15 9.57 -18.00
C LEU A 351 -17.10 8.19 -17.31
N LEU A 352 -18.21 7.68 -16.80
CA LEU A 352 -18.28 6.34 -16.20
C LEU A 352 -17.87 5.25 -17.20
N GLN A 353 -18.32 5.34 -18.45
CA GLN A 353 -17.94 4.39 -19.50
C GLN A 353 -16.42 4.41 -19.74
N ASP A 354 -15.83 5.60 -19.85
CA ASP A 354 -14.40 5.76 -20.08
C ASP A 354 -13.56 5.28 -18.89
N LEU A 355 -13.98 5.60 -17.66
CA LEU A 355 -13.33 5.12 -16.43
C LEU A 355 -13.38 3.59 -16.34
N ARG A 356 -14.52 2.96 -16.61
CA ARG A 356 -14.66 1.49 -16.60
C ARG A 356 -13.77 0.83 -17.64
N LYS A 357 -13.67 1.42 -18.84
CA LYS A 357 -12.74 0.93 -19.87
C LYS A 357 -11.29 1.04 -19.39
N CYS A 358 -10.90 2.19 -18.86
CA CYS A 358 -9.56 2.40 -18.30
C CYS A 358 -9.25 1.40 -17.19
N LEU A 359 -10.18 1.18 -16.25
CA LEU A 359 -10.04 0.22 -15.17
C LEU A 359 -9.81 -1.22 -15.68
N ASN A 360 -10.57 -1.64 -16.70
CA ASN A 360 -10.42 -2.97 -17.30
C ASN A 360 -9.05 -3.16 -17.96
N ASP A 361 -8.59 -2.15 -18.71
CA ASP A 361 -7.26 -2.18 -19.34
C ASP A 361 -6.14 -2.23 -18.29
N MET A 362 -6.29 -1.50 -17.18
CA MET A 362 -5.36 -1.51 -16.06
C MET A 362 -5.36 -2.83 -15.29
N ALA A 363 -6.54 -3.45 -15.08
CA ALA A 363 -6.64 -4.76 -14.45
C ALA A 363 -5.87 -5.84 -15.24
N GLN A 364 -6.03 -5.82 -16.58
CA GLN A 364 -5.27 -6.70 -17.46
C GLN A 364 -3.77 -6.42 -17.35
N PHE A 365 -3.37 -5.15 -17.35
CA PHE A 365 -1.96 -4.78 -17.24
C PHE A 365 -1.32 -5.23 -15.93
N LEU A 366 -1.93 -4.92 -14.78
CA LEU A 366 -1.45 -5.30 -13.46
C LEU A 366 -1.21 -6.82 -13.36
N THR A 367 -2.10 -7.61 -13.94
CA THR A 367 -2.09 -9.07 -13.80
C THR A 367 -1.21 -9.78 -14.83
N PHE A 368 -1.16 -9.31 -16.07
CA PHE A 368 -0.62 -10.09 -17.18
C PHE A 368 0.48 -9.39 -17.98
N ASP A 369 0.36 -8.08 -18.22
CA ASP A 369 1.22 -7.39 -19.20
C ASP A 369 2.37 -6.61 -18.55
N SER A 370 2.28 -6.32 -17.25
CA SER A 370 3.26 -5.51 -16.51
C SER A 370 4.57 -6.22 -16.19
N GLY A 371 4.50 -7.53 -15.89
CA GLY A 371 5.60 -8.29 -15.31
C GLY A 371 5.74 -8.19 -13.78
N PHE A 372 4.81 -7.52 -13.08
CA PHE A 372 4.81 -7.43 -11.61
C PHE A 372 4.65 -8.82 -10.97
N ILE A 373 3.76 -9.65 -11.53
CA ILE A 373 3.64 -11.07 -11.20
C ILE A 373 4.63 -11.84 -12.07
N ASN A 374 5.79 -12.17 -11.51
CA ASN A 374 6.84 -12.90 -12.21
C ASN A 374 6.79 -14.39 -11.85
N PRO A 375 6.67 -15.33 -12.80
CA PRO A 375 6.55 -16.76 -12.48
C PRO A 375 7.80 -17.37 -11.82
N ASN A 376 8.95 -16.69 -11.90
CA ASN A 376 10.21 -17.13 -11.29
C ASN A 376 10.51 -16.43 -9.96
N LYS A 377 9.57 -15.62 -9.45
CA LYS A 377 9.63 -14.96 -8.15
C LYS A 377 8.34 -15.26 -7.40
N ASN A 378 8.43 -15.44 -6.09
CA ASN A 378 7.26 -15.67 -5.25
C ASN A 378 6.78 -14.42 -4.51
N TYR A 379 7.38 -13.28 -4.81
CA TYR A 379 7.04 -11.95 -4.33
C TYR A 379 6.71 -11.05 -5.52
N ILE A 380 6.04 -9.92 -5.27
CA ILE A 380 5.74 -8.93 -6.31
C ILE A 380 7.02 -8.22 -6.75
N VAL A 381 7.26 -8.16 -8.06
CA VAL A 381 8.36 -7.38 -8.64
C VAL A 381 7.91 -5.94 -8.80
N GLU A 382 8.51 -5.02 -8.05
CA GLU A 382 8.10 -3.61 -8.06
C GLU A 382 8.32 -2.94 -9.42
N THR A 383 9.53 -3.07 -9.99
CA THR A 383 9.90 -2.46 -11.28
C THR A 383 10.50 -3.49 -12.24
N PRO A 384 9.69 -4.14 -13.10
CA PRO A 384 10.13 -5.25 -13.94
C PRO A 384 11.23 -4.89 -14.96
N SER A 385 11.26 -3.64 -15.44
CA SER A 385 12.19 -3.19 -16.48
C SER A 385 13.67 -3.19 -16.03
N VAL A 386 13.94 -3.20 -14.72
CA VAL A 386 15.29 -3.15 -14.16
C VAL A 386 15.68 -4.44 -13.40
N LEU A 387 14.99 -5.56 -13.67
CA LEU A 387 15.28 -6.86 -13.02
C LEU A 387 16.71 -7.39 -13.21
N ASN A 388 17.46 -6.85 -14.17
CA ASN A 388 18.88 -7.15 -14.38
C ASN A 388 19.82 -6.34 -13.46
N GLN A 389 19.31 -5.30 -12.81
CA GLN A 389 20.03 -4.37 -11.93
C GLN A 389 19.53 -4.44 -10.48
N ARG A 390 18.21 -4.58 -10.29
CA ARG A 390 17.55 -4.78 -8.99
C ARG A 390 16.88 -6.15 -8.95
N CYS A 391 16.83 -6.80 -7.80
CA CYS A 391 16.20 -8.12 -7.64
C CYS A 391 14.66 -8.09 -7.69
N GLY A 392 14.06 -6.90 -7.71
CA GLY A 392 12.62 -6.65 -7.76
C GLY A 392 11.95 -6.49 -6.40
N LEU A 393 12.66 -6.75 -5.30
CA LEU A 393 12.15 -6.50 -3.94
C LEU A 393 12.15 -5.01 -3.65
N ASP A 394 11.02 -4.51 -3.16
CA ASP A 394 10.88 -3.12 -2.74
C ASP A 394 9.77 -3.01 -1.69
N ILE A 395 9.97 -2.18 -0.66
CA ILE A 395 8.95 -1.88 0.35
C ILE A 395 7.76 -1.14 -0.26
N ALA A 396 7.93 -0.49 -1.41
CA ALA A 396 6.87 0.18 -2.16
C ALA A 396 5.67 -0.74 -2.47
N VAL A 397 5.89 -2.04 -2.65
CA VAL A 397 4.81 -3.03 -2.80
C VAL A 397 3.88 -3.02 -1.57
N ILE A 398 4.47 -3.03 -0.38
CA ILE A 398 3.73 -3.06 0.89
C ILE A 398 3.06 -1.70 1.10
N ILE A 399 3.79 -0.60 0.92
CA ILE A 399 3.25 0.76 1.05
C ILE A 399 2.06 0.95 0.10
N GLY A 400 2.18 0.52 -1.16
CA GLY A 400 1.10 0.59 -2.14
C GLY A 400 -0.13 -0.22 -1.72
N SER A 401 0.07 -1.43 -1.20
CA SER A 401 -1.01 -2.25 -0.64
C SER A 401 -1.70 -1.55 0.54
N LEU A 402 -0.95 -0.99 1.49
CA LEU A 402 -1.48 -0.30 2.66
C LEU A 402 -2.31 0.94 2.28
N LEU A 403 -1.77 1.79 1.40
CA LEU A 403 -2.44 3.03 0.97
C LEU A 403 -3.73 2.77 0.17
N THR A 404 -3.85 1.63 -0.51
CA THR A 404 -4.98 1.32 -1.39
C THR A 404 -6.05 0.45 -0.75
N HIS A 405 -5.81 -0.05 0.46
CA HIS A 405 -6.73 -0.91 1.23
C HIS A 405 -7.02 -0.34 2.63
N ALA A 406 -7.06 0.99 2.75
CA ALA A 406 -7.47 1.66 3.98
C ALA A 406 -8.92 1.29 4.37
N GLU A 407 -9.20 1.24 5.66
CA GLU A 407 -10.33 0.52 6.30
C GLU A 407 -11.73 0.90 5.83
N ASN A 408 -11.91 2.10 5.27
CA ASN A 408 -13.24 2.62 4.95
C ASN A 408 -13.62 2.42 3.47
N PHE A 409 -12.77 1.75 2.68
CA PHE A 409 -13.00 1.56 1.25
C PHE A 409 -12.94 0.10 0.81
N ASP A 410 -14.06 -0.60 0.94
CA ASP A 410 -14.22 -1.91 0.31
C ASP A 410 -14.71 -1.75 -1.13
N VAL A 411 -13.81 -1.33 -2.01
CA VAL A 411 -14.06 -1.26 -3.45
C VAL A 411 -13.43 -2.45 -4.19
N GLY A 412 -12.95 -3.50 -3.49
CA GLY A 412 -12.42 -4.73 -4.09
C GLY A 412 -11.13 -4.54 -4.90
N VAL A 413 -10.15 -3.82 -4.37
CA VAL A 413 -8.84 -3.61 -5.01
C VAL A 413 -8.01 -4.91 -4.90
N PRO A 414 -7.23 -5.30 -5.94
CA PRO A 414 -6.35 -6.46 -5.85
C PRO A 414 -5.08 -6.14 -5.04
N PHE A 415 -4.31 -7.19 -4.68
CA PHE A 415 -3.04 -7.06 -3.94
C PHE A 415 -3.18 -6.44 -2.54
N GLY A 416 -4.25 -6.80 -1.83
CA GLY A 416 -4.44 -6.42 -0.43
C GLY A 416 -3.51 -7.14 0.54
N VAL A 417 -3.71 -6.87 1.84
CA VAL A 417 -2.83 -7.35 2.91
C VAL A 417 -2.82 -8.88 3.10
N THR A 418 -3.80 -9.59 2.55
CA THR A 418 -3.86 -11.06 2.53
C THR A 418 -3.21 -11.67 1.27
N ASP A 419 -2.74 -10.86 0.32
CA ASP A 419 -2.13 -11.35 -0.91
C ASP A 419 -0.78 -12.02 -0.63
N THR A 420 -0.60 -13.23 -1.14
CA THR A 420 0.62 -14.02 -0.92
C THR A 420 1.88 -13.36 -1.48
N GLY A 421 1.77 -12.64 -2.59
CA GLY A 421 2.90 -11.91 -3.19
C GLY A 421 3.35 -10.75 -2.30
N VAL A 422 2.40 -9.98 -1.77
CA VAL A 422 2.66 -8.88 -0.81
C VAL A 422 3.29 -9.41 0.48
N LEU A 423 2.73 -10.48 1.06
CA LEU A 423 3.26 -11.11 2.27
C LEU A 423 4.67 -11.70 2.04
N ASN A 424 4.92 -12.34 0.90
CA ASN A 424 6.24 -12.86 0.56
C ASN A 424 7.25 -11.75 0.24
N THR A 425 6.81 -10.57 -0.20
CA THR A 425 7.67 -9.39 -0.28
C THR A 425 8.19 -9.02 1.10
N LEU A 426 7.32 -8.97 2.14
CA LEU A 426 7.77 -8.72 3.51
C LEU A 426 8.81 -9.75 3.97
N TYR A 427 8.51 -11.04 3.79
CA TYR A 427 9.44 -12.12 4.14
C TYR A 427 10.80 -11.96 3.46
N SER A 428 10.80 -11.68 2.17
CA SER A 428 12.02 -11.57 1.37
C SER A 428 12.83 -10.33 1.75
N LEU A 429 12.17 -9.21 2.08
CA LEU A 429 12.81 -8.02 2.63
C LEU A 429 13.43 -8.30 4.00
N VAL A 430 12.71 -8.94 4.92
CA VAL A 430 13.22 -9.36 6.24
C VAL A 430 14.46 -10.22 6.10
N LYS A 431 14.43 -11.22 5.22
CA LYS A 431 15.56 -12.11 4.95
C LYS A 431 16.77 -11.36 4.39
N SER A 432 16.56 -10.44 3.46
CA SER A 432 17.64 -9.66 2.85
C SER A 432 18.24 -8.66 3.85
N MET A 433 17.39 -7.82 4.44
CA MET A 433 17.76 -6.71 5.33
C MET A 433 18.24 -7.19 6.71
N GLY A 434 17.83 -8.39 7.13
CA GLY A 434 18.43 -9.08 8.27
C GLY A 434 19.91 -9.39 8.08
N VAL A 435 20.40 -9.50 6.83
CA VAL A 435 21.80 -9.74 6.50
C VAL A 435 22.54 -8.45 6.16
N ILE A 436 21.98 -7.60 5.27
CA ILE A 436 22.71 -6.44 4.73
C ILE A 436 22.82 -5.25 5.69
N TYR A 437 22.02 -5.20 6.76
CA TYR A 437 22.08 -4.16 7.78
C TYR A 437 22.67 -4.71 9.09
N PRO A 438 23.88 -4.30 9.48
CA PRO A 438 24.52 -4.80 10.71
C PRO A 438 23.72 -4.58 12.00
N ILE A 439 22.93 -3.50 12.10
CA ILE A 439 22.04 -3.28 13.26
C ILE A 439 20.97 -4.37 13.45
N ASN A 440 20.76 -5.24 12.45
CA ASN A 440 19.82 -6.36 12.52
C ASN A 440 20.48 -7.68 12.94
N HIS A 441 21.82 -7.77 13.04
CA HIS A 441 22.50 -9.05 13.28
C HIS A 441 22.21 -9.65 14.66
N GLN A 442 21.86 -8.83 15.65
CA GLN A 442 21.38 -9.28 16.97
C GLN A 442 19.98 -9.92 16.92
N ARG A 443 19.28 -9.79 15.79
CA ARG A 443 17.93 -10.28 15.51
C ARG A 443 17.92 -11.36 14.42
N ALA A 444 19.05 -12.06 14.26
CA ALA A 444 19.29 -13.04 13.19
C ALA A 444 18.32 -14.24 13.09
N PRO A 445 17.60 -14.73 14.13
CA PRO A 445 16.56 -15.72 13.86
C PRO A 445 15.40 -15.04 13.10
N LEU A 446 15.02 -15.62 11.95
CA LEU A 446 13.98 -15.09 11.03
C LEU A 446 12.56 -15.21 11.62
N ASN A 447 12.36 -14.87 12.88
CA ASN A 447 11.08 -14.88 13.59
C ASN A 447 10.87 -13.60 14.39
N ILE A 448 11.68 -12.55 14.15
CA ILE A 448 11.55 -11.26 14.80
C ILE A 448 11.73 -10.16 13.75
N GLY A 449 11.09 -9.03 13.99
CA GLY A 449 11.14 -7.85 13.16
C GLY A 449 12.53 -7.24 13.13
N VAL A 450 12.92 -6.78 11.95
CA VAL A 450 14.21 -6.16 11.63
C VAL A 450 13.99 -4.77 11.06
N ALA A 451 15.01 -3.92 11.09
CA ALA A 451 14.97 -2.64 10.42
C ALA A 451 14.88 -2.85 8.91
N LEU A 452 13.97 -2.15 8.24
CA LEU A 452 13.73 -2.24 6.80
C LEU A 452 14.05 -0.90 6.11
N GLY A 453 14.54 -0.97 4.87
CA GLY A 453 14.78 0.16 3.98
C GLY A 453 13.93 0.07 2.71
N ARG A 454 14.33 0.78 1.65
CA ARG A 454 13.57 0.83 0.38
C ARG A 454 13.63 -0.50 -0.39
N TYR A 455 14.82 -0.86 -0.86
CA TYR A 455 15.09 -2.10 -1.61
C TYR A 455 16.54 -2.56 -1.37
N PRO A 456 16.90 -3.84 -1.62
CA PRO A 456 18.21 -4.39 -1.25
C PRO A 456 19.42 -3.75 -1.94
N GLU A 457 19.26 -3.29 -3.17
CA GLU A 457 20.32 -2.66 -3.98
C GLU A 457 20.47 -1.16 -3.74
N ASP A 458 19.81 -0.62 -2.70
CA ASP A 458 19.84 0.79 -2.40
C ASP A 458 21.26 1.30 -2.06
N ILE A 459 21.60 2.45 -2.63
CA ILE A 459 22.88 3.14 -2.46
C ILE A 459 22.70 4.60 -2.02
N TYR A 460 21.47 5.08 -1.83
CA TYR A 460 21.24 6.42 -1.30
C TYR A 460 21.42 6.44 0.22
N ASP A 461 22.37 7.23 0.69
CA ASP A 461 22.72 7.29 2.11
C ASP A 461 22.00 8.43 2.87
N GLY A 462 21.00 9.07 2.26
CA GLY A 462 20.28 10.20 2.85
C GLY A 462 20.87 11.56 2.50
N VAL A 463 22.05 11.63 1.88
CA VAL A 463 22.61 12.89 1.37
C VAL A 463 23.17 12.72 -0.05
N GLY A 464 23.91 11.64 -0.27
CA GLY A 464 24.54 11.29 -1.53
C GLY A 464 24.44 9.81 -1.82
N THR A 465 25.49 9.24 -2.43
CA THR A 465 25.48 7.87 -2.91
C THR A 465 26.62 7.07 -2.29
N SER A 466 26.28 6.12 -1.42
CA SER A 466 27.19 5.14 -0.87
C SER A 466 26.47 3.80 -0.63
N GLU A 467 25.91 3.59 0.56
CA GLU A 467 25.12 2.42 0.93
C GLU A 467 23.76 2.84 1.47
N GLY A 468 22.69 2.18 1.02
CA GLY A 468 21.35 2.41 1.51
C GLY A 468 21.20 2.03 2.98
N ASN A 469 20.38 2.79 3.70
CA ASN A 469 20.05 2.55 5.10
C ASN A 469 18.61 2.01 5.27
N PRO A 470 18.26 1.54 6.46
CA PRO A 470 16.87 1.48 6.91
C PRO A 470 16.18 2.84 6.92
N TRP A 471 14.86 2.81 6.74
CA TRP A 471 13.98 3.98 6.74
C TRP A 471 12.89 3.81 7.80
N PHE A 472 12.50 4.91 8.46
CA PHE A 472 11.44 4.86 9.47
C PHE A 472 10.08 4.49 8.85
N LEU A 473 9.73 5.09 7.71
CA LEU A 473 8.50 4.75 6.99
C LEU A 473 8.48 3.27 6.54
N ALA A 474 9.62 2.74 6.10
CA ALA A 474 9.71 1.36 5.63
C ALA A 474 9.59 0.35 6.79
N THR A 475 10.25 0.66 7.90
CA THR A 475 10.19 -0.15 9.12
C THR A 475 8.79 -0.09 9.75
N SER A 476 8.07 1.02 9.61
CA SER A 476 6.67 1.18 10.05
C SER A 476 5.66 0.41 9.18
N ALA A 477 5.91 0.31 7.87
CA ALA A 477 5.00 -0.39 6.95
C ALA A 477 4.83 -1.90 7.26
N ALA A 478 5.87 -2.56 7.80
CA ALA A 478 5.81 -3.97 8.17
C ALA A 478 4.80 -4.28 9.30
N PRO A 479 4.88 -3.66 10.49
CA PRO A 479 3.87 -3.86 11.53
C PRO A 479 2.48 -3.45 11.08
N GLU A 480 2.32 -2.37 10.31
CA GLU A 480 1.01 -1.99 9.77
C GLU A 480 0.41 -3.11 8.89
N LEU A 481 1.20 -3.71 7.99
CA LEU A 481 0.76 -4.83 7.17
C LEU A 481 0.27 -6.00 8.02
N LEU A 482 1.00 -6.32 9.11
CA LEU A 482 0.66 -7.43 10.00
C LEU A 482 -0.59 -7.13 10.83
N TYR A 483 -0.76 -5.90 11.31
CA TYR A 483 -1.99 -5.50 12.02
C TYR A 483 -3.19 -5.52 11.09
N ARG A 484 -3.07 -4.97 9.87
CA ARG A 484 -4.14 -5.02 8.87
C ARG A 484 -4.46 -6.44 8.42
N LEU A 485 -3.46 -7.32 8.32
CA LEU A 485 -3.68 -8.75 8.07
C LEU A 485 -4.57 -9.36 9.16
N ILE A 486 -4.34 -9.04 10.43
CA ILE A 486 -5.19 -9.51 11.53
C ILE A 486 -6.60 -8.94 11.39
N LEU A 487 -6.74 -7.62 11.23
CA LEU A 487 -8.06 -6.98 11.07
C LEU A 487 -8.86 -7.60 9.93
N GLU A 488 -8.23 -7.83 8.78
CA GLU A 488 -8.89 -8.43 7.63
C GLU A 488 -9.31 -9.88 7.89
N ASN A 489 -8.48 -10.68 8.56
CA ASN A 489 -8.87 -12.05 8.94
C ASN A 489 -10.06 -12.07 9.93
N TYR A 490 -10.13 -11.11 10.86
CA TYR A 490 -11.30 -10.96 11.76
C TYR A 490 -12.53 -10.43 11.02
N LYS A 491 -12.37 -9.56 10.03
CA LYS A 491 -13.46 -9.07 9.17
C LYS A 491 -14.05 -10.19 8.32
N LEU A 492 -13.21 -11.06 7.76
CA LEU A 492 -13.62 -12.16 6.88
C LEU A 492 -14.34 -13.31 7.62
N GLN A 493 -14.09 -13.49 8.92
CA GLN A 493 -14.73 -14.52 9.77
C GLN A 493 -14.74 -15.94 9.15
N ARG A 494 -13.62 -16.33 8.54
CA ARG A 494 -13.46 -17.62 7.86
C ARG A 494 -12.17 -18.30 8.25
N ASP A 495 -12.11 -19.60 7.98
CA ASP A 495 -10.92 -20.40 8.23
C ASP A 495 -9.69 -19.81 7.54
N LEU A 496 -8.58 -19.77 8.26
CA LEU A 496 -7.28 -19.42 7.68
C LEU A 496 -6.72 -20.66 6.98
N VAL A 497 -6.69 -20.61 5.65
CA VAL A 497 -6.23 -21.69 4.79
C VAL A 497 -4.92 -21.29 4.13
N ILE A 498 -3.87 -22.07 4.38
CA ILE A 498 -2.52 -21.75 3.92
C ILE A 498 -1.92 -22.97 3.18
N PRO A 499 -1.57 -22.86 1.89
CA PRO A 499 -0.86 -23.92 1.19
C PRO A 499 0.45 -24.29 1.87
N LEU A 500 0.68 -25.59 2.15
CA LEU A 500 1.92 -26.10 2.75
C LEU A 500 3.03 -26.23 1.71
N ASN A 501 3.43 -25.11 1.12
CA ASN A 501 4.56 -25.00 0.20
C ASN A 501 5.41 -23.77 0.52
N ARG A 502 6.73 -23.85 0.25
CA ARG A 502 7.68 -22.74 0.44
C ARG A 502 7.78 -21.84 -0.78
N TRP A 503 6.81 -21.85 -1.67
CA TRP A 503 6.80 -20.90 -2.78
C TRP A 503 5.78 -19.81 -2.47
N GLU A 504 4.52 -20.19 -2.36
CA GLU A 504 3.38 -19.28 -2.20
C GLU A 504 3.22 -18.78 -0.76
N SER A 505 3.67 -19.57 0.23
CA SER A 505 3.41 -19.29 1.65
C SER A 505 4.69 -19.08 2.47
N GLU A 506 5.77 -18.55 1.87
CA GLU A 506 7.03 -18.34 2.58
C GLU A 506 6.90 -17.39 3.78
N PHE A 507 6.05 -16.37 3.68
CA PHE A 507 5.72 -15.50 4.80
C PHE A 507 5.36 -16.26 6.09
N TRP A 508 4.54 -17.29 5.97
CA TRP A 508 4.07 -18.06 7.12
C TRP A 508 5.19 -18.82 7.82
N THR A 509 6.36 -18.94 7.22
CA THR A 509 7.55 -19.45 7.90
C THR A 509 8.11 -18.48 8.95
N LEU A 510 7.72 -17.19 8.96
CA LEU A 510 8.04 -16.28 10.08
C LEU A 510 7.22 -16.61 11.32
N VAL A 511 6.01 -17.17 11.13
CA VAL A 511 5.01 -17.42 12.18
C VAL A 511 5.04 -18.88 12.64
N PHE A 512 5.28 -19.83 11.73
CA PHE A 512 5.23 -21.26 12.01
C PHE A 512 6.59 -21.96 11.86
N ASP A 513 6.85 -22.88 12.78
CA ASP A 513 7.87 -23.92 12.64
C ASP A 513 7.26 -25.17 12.03
N GLY A 514 8.09 -25.91 11.28
CA GLY A 514 7.60 -27.07 10.55
C GLY A 514 6.66 -26.67 9.41
N PHE A 515 7.04 -25.64 8.65
CA PHE A 515 6.34 -25.20 7.43
C PHE A 515 7.29 -25.37 6.22
N GLN A 516 7.10 -26.40 5.39
CA GLN A 516 7.93 -26.66 4.21
C GLN A 516 7.19 -27.43 3.11
N HIS A 517 7.73 -27.55 1.90
CA HIS A 517 7.18 -28.47 0.91
C HIS A 517 7.56 -29.91 1.30
N TYR A 518 6.59 -30.81 1.35
CA TYR A 518 6.76 -32.12 2.00
C TYR A 518 6.76 -33.30 1.05
N THR A 519 5.97 -33.22 -0.02
CA THR A 519 5.69 -34.31 -0.96
C THR A 519 5.30 -33.72 -2.30
N ASP A 520 5.30 -34.55 -3.36
CA ASP A 520 4.70 -34.19 -4.65
C ASP A 520 3.18 -33.92 -4.56
N GLN A 521 2.54 -34.28 -3.43
CA GLN A 521 1.15 -33.94 -3.12
C GLN A 521 1.05 -32.57 -2.45
N GLU A 522 0.03 -31.81 -2.85
CA GLU A 522 -0.30 -30.50 -2.28
C GLU A 522 -1.17 -30.67 -1.03
N TYR A 523 -0.64 -30.25 0.12
CA TYR A 523 -1.36 -30.16 1.39
C TYR A 523 -1.62 -28.71 1.75
N GLN A 524 -2.60 -28.47 2.62
CA GLN A 524 -2.88 -27.15 3.18
C GLN A 524 -3.05 -27.20 4.70
N LEU A 525 -2.60 -26.16 5.38
CA LEU A 525 -2.87 -25.91 6.78
C LEU A 525 -4.22 -25.18 6.88
N VAL A 526 -5.13 -25.76 7.67
CA VAL A 526 -6.44 -25.16 7.96
C VAL A 526 -6.48 -24.83 9.43
N ILE A 527 -6.68 -23.55 9.74
CA ILE A 527 -6.88 -23.06 11.11
C ILE A 527 -8.32 -22.53 11.20
N PRO A 528 -9.25 -23.29 11.82
CA PRO A 528 -10.66 -22.94 11.77
C PRO A 528 -10.96 -21.62 12.47
N TRP A 529 -11.86 -20.83 11.90
CA TRP A 529 -12.36 -19.61 12.55
C TRP A 529 -12.99 -19.92 13.91
N GLY A 530 -12.76 -19.05 14.88
CA GLY A 530 -13.25 -19.22 16.26
C GLY A 530 -12.54 -20.32 17.08
N SER A 531 -11.58 -21.03 16.49
CA SER A 531 -10.75 -21.99 17.23
C SER A 531 -9.68 -21.30 18.08
N PRO A 532 -9.22 -21.90 19.20
CA PRO A 532 -8.06 -21.42 19.94
C PRO A 532 -6.83 -21.19 19.05
N ALA A 533 -6.56 -22.09 18.09
CA ALA A 533 -5.44 -21.96 17.17
C ALA A 533 -5.51 -20.70 16.30
N PHE A 534 -6.70 -20.25 15.93
CA PHE A 534 -6.87 -19.00 15.20
C PHE A 534 -6.40 -17.80 16.04
N GLY A 535 -6.93 -17.65 17.26
CA GLY A 535 -6.51 -16.58 18.17
C GLY A 535 -5.01 -16.63 18.51
N GLN A 536 -4.47 -17.82 18.72
CA GLN A 536 -3.04 -18.03 18.96
C GLN A 536 -2.19 -17.62 17.74
N THR A 537 -2.65 -17.91 16.52
CA THR A 537 -1.97 -17.49 15.29
C THR A 537 -2.01 -15.98 15.12
N MET A 538 -3.16 -15.34 15.35
CA MET A 538 -3.29 -13.87 15.27
C MET A 538 -2.42 -13.18 16.33
N THR A 539 -2.31 -13.76 17.52
CA THR A 539 -1.38 -13.28 18.56
C THR A 539 0.08 -13.39 18.12
N ALA A 540 0.48 -14.49 17.48
CA ALA A 540 1.85 -14.64 16.97
C ALA A 540 2.17 -13.67 15.82
N VAL A 541 1.20 -13.38 14.93
CA VAL A 541 1.32 -12.35 13.90
C VAL A 541 1.44 -10.95 14.54
N PHE A 542 0.67 -10.69 15.60
CA PHE A 542 0.73 -9.44 16.34
C PHE A 542 2.09 -9.25 17.01
N ASP A 543 2.61 -10.27 17.70
CA ASP A 543 3.93 -10.24 18.34
C ASP A 543 5.05 -10.04 17.32
N LEU A 544 4.93 -10.61 16.11
CA LEU A 544 5.85 -10.32 15.02
C LEU A 544 5.79 -8.84 14.62
N GLY A 545 4.60 -8.24 14.50
CA GLY A 545 4.43 -6.81 14.25
C GLY A 545 5.06 -5.93 15.34
N GLU A 546 4.73 -6.20 16.59
CA GLU A 546 5.27 -5.51 17.76
C GLU A 546 6.80 -5.49 17.77
N SER A 547 7.43 -6.56 17.29
CA SER A 547 8.89 -6.64 17.23
C SER A 547 9.53 -5.73 16.18
N PHE A 548 8.83 -5.37 15.09
CA PHE A 548 9.29 -4.33 14.17
C PHE A 548 9.18 -2.93 14.81
N LEU A 549 8.07 -2.66 15.51
CA LEU A 549 7.91 -1.41 16.25
C LEU A 549 9.00 -1.27 17.33
N ASP A 550 9.33 -2.34 18.04
CA ASP A 550 10.45 -2.33 19.00
C ASP A 550 11.79 -2.09 18.32
N LYS A 551 12.00 -2.62 17.10
CA LYS A 551 13.23 -2.34 16.35
C LYS A 551 13.32 -0.86 15.95
N MET A 552 12.22 -0.28 15.51
CA MET A 552 12.17 1.15 15.20
C MET A 552 12.37 2.01 16.46
N ARG A 553 11.77 1.62 17.60
CA ARG A 553 11.93 2.29 18.90
C ARG A 553 13.39 2.47 19.32
N GLU A 554 14.24 1.48 19.02
CA GLU A 554 15.69 1.56 19.33
C GLU A 554 16.39 2.76 18.63
N HIS A 555 15.76 3.36 17.62
CA HIS A 555 16.39 4.32 16.71
C HIS A 555 15.66 5.68 16.62
N VAL A 556 14.43 5.79 17.13
CA VAL A 556 13.78 7.09 17.36
C VAL A 556 14.58 7.86 18.42
N SER A 557 14.75 9.18 18.26
CA SER A 557 15.47 9.97 19.26
C SER A 557 14.73 10.04 20.60
N ASP A 558 15.43 10.38 21.67
CA ASP A 558 14.81 10.59 23.00
C ASP A 558 13.72 11.69 22.98
N ALA A 559 13.79 12.61 22.01
CA ALA A 559 12.79 13.67 21.80
C ALA A 559 11.66 13.26 20.84
N GLY A 560 11.63 12.02 20.38
CA GLY A 560 10.65 11.48 19.45
C GLY A 560 10.90 11.84 17.99
N GLU A 561 12.10 12.34 17.64
CA GLU A 561 12.42 12.74 16.27
C GLU A 561 12.65 11.51 15.38
N MET A 562 12.12 11.60 14.16
CA MET A 562 12.34 10.64 13.09
C MET A 562 12.79 11.36 11.83
N SER A 563 14.00 11.06 11.39
CA SER A 563 14.49 11.45 10.07
C SER A 563 13.91 10.56 8.97
N GLU A 564 14.39 10.74 7.75
CA GLU A 564 14.14 9.84 6.63
C GLU A 564 14.71 8.44 6.92
N GLN A 565 15.97 8.38 7.34
CA GLN A 565 16.73 7.15 7.52
C GLN A 565 17.28 7.04 8.94
N PHE A 566 17.75 5.85 9.30
CA PHE A 566 18.66 5.67 10.42
C PHE A 566 19.80 4.74 10.01
N ASN A 567 21.02 5.10 10.38
CA ASN A 567 22.24 4.52 9.86
C ASN A 567 22.29 3.00 10.06
N LYS A 568 22.56 2.23 8.99
CA LYS A 568 22.57 0.76 9.00
C LYS A 568 23.58 0.12 9.96
N TYR A 569 24.60 0.85 10.40
CA TYR A 569 25.66 0.37 11.29
C TYR A 569 25.46 0.80 12.74
N THR A 570 25.05 2.05 12.95
CA THR A 570 25.00 2.67 14.29
C THR A 570 23.58 2.88 14.81
N GLY A 571 22.59 2.94 13.92
CA GLY A 571 21.21 3.22 14.27
C GLY A 571 20.90 4.69 14.54
N TYR A 572 21.86 5.61 14.37
CA TYR A 572 21.61 7.05 14.53
C TYR A 572 20.81 7.63 13.37
N LEU A 573 20.04 8.69 13.65
CA LEU A 573 19.28 9.45 12.65
C LEU A 573 20.19 9.91 11.49
N GLN A 574 19.70 9.78 10.26
CA GLN A 574 20.43 10.12 9.03
C GLN A 574 19.46 10.57 7.93
N GLY A 575 19.92 11.41 7.00
CA GLY A 575 19.11 11.97 5.92
C GLY A 575 18.29 13.19 6.37
N ALA A 576 17.18 13.46 5.67
CA ALA A 576 16.32 14.60 5.99
C ALA A 576 15.75 14.46 7.41
N HIS A 577 15.96 15.47 8.26
CA HIS A 577 15.42 15.47 9.62
C HIS A 577 13.91 15.76 9.64
N ASP A 578 13.19 15.27 10.64
CA ASP A 578 11.74 15.48 10.77
C ASP A 578 10.97 15.21 9.48
N LEU A 579 11.19 14.06 8.85
CA LEU A 579 10.51 13.72 7.59
C LEU A 579 9.02 13.49 7.85
N THR A 580 8.16 14.28 7.21
CA THR A 580 6.70 14.25 7.39
C THR A 580 6.12 12.86 7.15
N TRP A 581 6.60 12.16 6.12
CA TRP A 581 6.13 10.81 5.79
C TRP A 581 6.54 9.76 6.85
N SER A 582 7.71 9.87 7.47
CA SER A 582 8.10 8.99 8.58
C SER A 582 7.11 9.07 9.73
N TYR A 583 6.68 10.28 10.09
CA TYR A 583 5.67 10.49 11.12
C TYR A 583 4.29 9.95 10.75
N GLY A 584 3.84 10.18 9.51
CA GLY A 584 2.55 9.68 9.03
C GLY A 584 2.49 8.15 8.98
N ALA A 585 3.58 7.50 8.54
CA ALA A 585 3.67 6.04 8.50
C ALA A 585 3.57 5.41 9.90
N LEU A 586 4.26 5.99 10.89
CA LEU A 586 4.15 5.51 12.27
C LEU A 586 2.76 5.76 12.85
N TRP A 587 2.15 6.91 12.58
CA TRP A 587 0.78 7.17 13.03
C TRP A 587 -0.20 6.13 12.47
N SER A 588 -0.13 5.84 11.17
CA SER A 588 -0.98 4.83 10.51
C SER A 588 -0.81 3.45 11.15
N THR A 589 0.44 3.08 11.42
CA THR A 589 0.78 1.85 12.15
C THR A 589 0.14 1.79 13.54
N CYS A 590 0.23 2.88 14.30
CA CYS A 590 -0.33 2.96 15.65
C CYS A 590 -1.86 2.94 15.62
N HIS A 591 -2.48 3.53 14.59
CA HIS A 591 -3.92 3.48 14.39
C HIS A 591 -4.40 2.04 14.17
N ALA A 592 -3.76 1.29 13.26
CA ALA A 592 -4.05 -0.12 13.05
C ALA A 592 -3.79 -0.96 14.30
N ARG A 593 -2.69 -0.69 15.03
CA ARG A 593 -2.37 -1.36 16.30
C ARG A 593 -3.49 -1.20 17.33
N LYS A 594 -4.02 0.02 17.51
CA LYS A 594 -5.10 0.30 18.48
C LYS A 594 -6.36 -0.53 18.21
N GLN A 595 -6.68 -0.80 16.94
CA GLN A 595 -7.82 -1.62 16.55
C GLN A 595 -7.59 -3.12 16.77
N VAL A 596 -6.35 -3.58 16.61
CA VAL A 596 -6.00 -5.00 16.82
C VAL A 596 -5.93 -5.36 18.30
N LEU A 597 -5.50 -4.43 19.17
CA LEU A 597 -5.28 -4.71 20.60
C LEU A 597 -6.46 -5.42 21.30
N PRO A 598 -7.74 -5.02 21.13
CA PRO A 598 -8.88 -5.72 21.71
C PRO A 598 -9.10 -7.14 21.18
N LEU A 599 -8.63 -7.45 19.96
CA LEU A 599 -8.83 -8.74 19.30
C LEU A 599 -7.82 -9.81 19.76
N VAL A 600 -6.60 -9.38 20.12
CA VAL A 600 -5.49 -10.27 20.52
C VAL A 600 -5.19 -10.26 22.03
N SER A 601 -5.86 -9.39 22.79
CA SER A 601 -5.73 -9.34 24.26
C SER A 601 -6.80 -10.15 25.01
N ALA A 602 -7.71 -10.81 24.27
CA ALA A 602 -8.74 -11.71 24.79
C ALA A 602 -8.27 -13.17 24.72
#